data_AF-A0A8B8A5Q9-F1
#
_entry.id   AF-A0A8B8A5Q9-F1
#
_cell.length_a   1.000
_cell.length_b   1.000
_cell.length_c   1.000
_cell.angle_alpha   90.00
_cell.angle_beta   90.00
_cell.angle_gamma   90.00
#
_symmetry.space_group_name_H-M   'P 1'
#
loop_
_entity.id
_entity.type
_entity.pdbx_description
1 polymer ?
#
loop_
_entity_poly.entity_id
_entity_poly.type
_entity_poly.pdbx_seq_one_letter_code
_entity_poly.pdbx_strand_id
1 'polypeptide(L)'
;RFTPDPVYNEGQGVEIWIVDTGIRPTHSDFGNRASIVFDAYGGNGTDCNGHGTHCAGIAAGSYFGVAKKATIRSVKVLGRTPCGSSGPYSKIVNGLDHVIEAARHPAVVSSSIARGKNTFYDQAVKNIVSAGIPVVVAAGNLNADACNTSPAWLSQVITVGATNSRDERWFVSNYGKCVDIFAPGRAIVSAGWKTDTSITTMSGTSTACAHVAGIVALYLAQNRTLSPAEIKSKLKTSATTHLLSNVGQGSPNRLAYIDP
;
A
#
# COMPACT_ATOMS: atom_id res chain seq x y z
N ARG A 1 9.07 -1.29 -16.24
CA ARG A 1 10.11 -0.70 -15.36
C ARG A 1 9.57 0.65 -14.93
N PHE A 2 9.35 0.86 -13.63
CA PHE A 2 8.99 2.17 -13.08
C PHE A 2 10.29 2.93 -12.78
N THR A 3 10.71 3.82 -13.66
CA THR A 3 11.75 4.81 -13.37
C THR A 3 11.04 6.15 -13.24
N PRO A 4 10.90 6.71 -12.02
CA PRO A 4 10.28 8.02 -11.84
C PRO A 4 11.07 9.10 -12.58
N ASP A 5 10.36 10.00 -13.24
CA ASP A 5 10.96 11.20 -13.84
C ASP A 5 11.54 12.13 -12.75
N PRO A 6 12.67 12.82 -13.00
CA PRO A 6 13.22 13.86 -12.11
C PRO A 6 12.20 14.88 -11.59
N VAL A 7 11.09 15.13 -12.31
CA VAL A 7 9.98 16.01 -11.91
C VAL A 7 9.29 15.56 -10.60
N TYR A 8 9.28 14.27 -10.28
CA TYR A 8 8.62 13.76 -9.06
C TYR A 8 9.55 13.69 -7.84
N ASN A 9 10.81 14.11 -8.00
CA ASN A 9 11.87 14.02 -6.99
C ASN A 9 11.93 12.67 -6.24
N GLU A 10 11.54 11.60 -6.94
CA GLU A 10 11.44 10.21 -6.45
C GLU A 10 10.73 10.06 -5.09
N GLY A 11 9.79 10.95 -4.73
CA GLY A 11 9.05 10.89 -3.47
C GLY A 11 9.73 11.56 -2.27
N GLN A 12 10.82 12.31 -2.49
CA GLN A 12 11.56 12.95 -1.39
C GLN A 12 10.68 13.88 -0.54
N GLY A 13 10.77 13.72 0.78
CA GLY A 13 10.03 14.53 1.74
C GLY A 13 8.59 14.05 2.00
N VAL A 14 8.20 12.89 1.45
CA VAL A 14 6.91 12.24 1.72
C VAL A 14 7.13 11.03 2.63
N GLU A 15 6.25 10.86 3.62
CA GLU A 15 6.22 9.67 4.47
C GLU A 15 5.24 8.61 3.90
N ILE A 16 5.71 7.38 3.71
CA ILE A 16 4.88 6.22 3.43
C ILE A 16 4.73 5.40 4.70
N TRP A 17 3.52 5.36 5.24
CA TRP A 17 3.16 4.64 6.45
C TRP A 17 2.69 3.23 6.09
N ILE A 18 3.53 2.24 6.41
CA ILE A 18 3.31 0.82 6.12
C ILE A 18 2.62 0.18 7.33
N VAL A 19 1.30 0.00 7.23
CA VAL A 19 0.47 -0.62 8.27
C VAL A 19 0.35 -2.11 7.99
N ASP A 20 1.21 -2.92 8.64
CA ASP A 20 1.44 -4.31 8.22
C ASP A 20 2.04 -5.19 9.36
N THR A 21 2.87 -6.19 9.01
CA THR A 21 3.57 -7.12 9.93
C THR A 21 4.83 -6.54 10.56
N GLY A 22 5.12 -5.26 10.36
CA GLY A 22 6.41 -4.63 10.68
C GLY A 22 7.30 -4.52 9.45
N ILE A 23 8.52 -4.02 9.61
CA ILE A 23 9.55 -4.03 8.56
C ILE A 23 10.89 -4.52 9.13
N ARG A 24 11.81 -4.94 8.27
CA ARG A 24 13.25 -4.99 8.59
C ARG A 24 13.88 -3.64 8.23
N PRO A 25 13.98 -2.66 9.15
CA PRO A 25 14.42 -1.30 8.80
C PRO A 25 15.87 -1.23 8.33
N THR A 26 16.69 -2.20 8.75
CA THR A 26 18.12 -2.31 8.40
C THR A 26 18.38 -2.87 7.00
N HIS A 27 17.34 -3.28 6.26
CA HIS A 27 17.51 -3.80 4.91
C HIS A 27 18.18 -2.75 4.02
N SER A 28 19.24 -3.16 3.33
CA SER A 28 20.09 -2.31 2.48
C SER A 28 19.30 -1.49 1.45
N ASP A 29 18.18 -2.05 0.97
CA ASP A 29 17.29 -1.37 0.04
C ASP A 29 16.61 -0.10 0.61
N PHE A 30 16.57 0.06 1.93
CA PHE A 30 15.98 1.24 2.57
C PHE A 30 17.03 2.31 2.92
N GLY A 31 18.30 1.94 3.06
CA GLY A 31 19.32 2.80 3.66
C GLY A 31 18.84 3.34 5.02
N ASN A 32 18.95 4.65 5.23
CA ASN A 32 18.52 5.30 6.47
C ASN A 32 17.06 5.82 6.43
N ARG A 33 16.27 5.44 5.42
CA ARG A 33 14.92 6.00 5.20
C ARG A 33 13.82 5.22 5.89
N ALA A 34 14.09 4.04 6.44
CA ALA A 34 13.11 3.20 7.11
C ALA A 34 13.23 3.26 8.63
N SER A 35 12.09 3.42 9.30
CA SER A 35 12.01 3.42 10.76
C SER A 35 10.76 2.71 11.25
N ILE A 36 10.89 2.06 12.39
CA ILE A 36 9.77 1.48 13.13
C ILE A 36 9.26 2.57 14.07
N VAL A 37 7.97 2.88 14.00
CA VAL A 37 7.36 3.93 14.82
C VAL A 37 6.30 3.39 15.77
N PHE A 38 5.73 2.21 15.47
CA PHE A 38 4.72 1.60 16.32
C PHE A 38 4.69 0.08 16.20
N ASP A 39 4.44 -0.59 17.34
CA ASP A 39 4.13 -2.01 17.43
C ASP A 39 2.93 -2.22 18.36
N ALA A 40 1.80 -2.64 17.80
CA ALA A 40 0.56 -2.86 18.53
C ALA A 40 0.67 -3.99 19.58
N TYR A 41 1.71 -4.83 19.48
CA TYR A 41 1.97 -5.95 20.38
C TYR A 41 3.05 -5.66 21.42
N GLY A 42 3.58 -4.43 21.46
CA GLY A 42 4.59 -4.01 22.45
C GLY A 42 5.98 -4.59 22.21
N GLY A 43 6.23 -5.15 21.02
CA GLY A 43 7.54 -5.63 20.60
C GLY A 43 8.42 -4.53 20.01
N ASN A 44 9.49 -4.94 19.34
CA ASN A 44 10.41 -4.03 18.66
C ASN A 44 9.96 -3.63 17.25
N GLY A 45 8.76 -4.04 16.81
CA GLY A 45 8.19 -3.76 15.48
C GLY A 45 8.91 -4.40 14.29
N THR A 46 9.96 -5.19 14.53
CA THR A 46 10.74 -5.81 13.45
C THR A 46 9.91 -6.90 12.78
N ASP A 47 9.97 -6.92 11.45
CA ASP A 47 9.27 -7.93 10.66
C ASP A 47 9.94 -9.30 10.82
N CYS A 48 9.10 -10.30 11.05
CA CYS A 48 9.50 -11.70 10.99
C CYS A 48 8.53 -12.55 10.17
N ASN A 49 7.53 -11.90 9.55
CA ASN A 49 6.65 -12.53 8.56
C ASN A 49 7.21 -12.33 7.15
N GLY A 50 7.56 -11.09 6.83
CA GLY A 50 8.09 -10.67 5.53
C GLY A 50 7.18 -9.79 4.70
N HIS A 51 5.87 -9.85 4.94
CA HIS A 51 4.89 -9.17 4.12
C HIS A 51 5.06 -7.64 4.17
N GLY A 52 5.25 -7.06 5.36
CA GLY A 52 5.47 -5.63 5.51
C GLY A 52 6.81 -5.16 4.93
N THR A 53 7.89 -5.92 5.11
CA THR A 53 9.20 -5.61 4.48
C THR A 53 9.09 -5.64 2.94
N HIS A 54 8.38 -6.62 2.39
CA HIS A 54 8.16 -6.76 0.96
C HIS A 54 7.37 -5.58 0.38
N CYS A 55 6.25 -5.22 1.03
CA CYS A 55 5.43 -4.07 0.64
C CYS A 55 6.22 -2.75 0.76
N ALA A 56 7.00 -2.56 1.83
CA ALA A 56 7.85 -1.38 2.00
C ALA A 56 8.89 -1.24 0.88
N GLY A 57 9.50 -2.35 0.46
CA GLY A 57 10.44 -2.38 -0.68
C GLY A 57 9.81 -1.98 -2.00
N ILE A 58 8.58 -2.42 -2.29
CA ILE A 58 7.85 -2.03 -3.50
C ILE A 58 7.49 -0.54 -3.47
N ALA A 59 7.08 -0.03 -2.30
CA ALA A 59 6.67 1.36 -2.19
C ALA A 59 7.88 2.32 -2.31
N ALA A 60 8.99 2.05 -1.62
CA ALA A 60 10.08 3.01 -1.47
C ALA A 60 11.50 2.41 -1.34
N GLY A 61 11.71 1.15 -1.72
CA GLY A 61 13.06 0.59 -1.88
C GLY A 61 13.91 1.37 -2.90
N SER A 62 15.20 1.51 -2.65
CA SER A 62 16.14 2.15 -3.58
C SER A 62 16.24 1.41 -4.92
N TYR A 63 16.19 0.08 -4.88
CA TYR A 63 16.28 -0.83 -6.01
C TYR A 63 14.89 -1.21 -6.52
N PHE A 64 14.03 -1.74 -5.64
CA PHE A 64 12.70 -2.24 -6.03
C PHE A 64 11.60 -1.17 -6.06
N GLY A 65 11.80 -0.06 -5.35
CA GLY A 65 10.73 0.86 -5.03
C GLY A 65 10.32 1.80 -6.16
N VAL A 66 9.06 2.21 -6.10
CA VAL A 66 8.48 3.26 -6.94
C VAL A 66 8.94 4.64 -6.45
N ALA A 67 8.78 4.97 -5.17
CA ALA A 67 9.18 6.26 -4.57
C ALA A 67 10.52 6.13 -3.83
N LYS A 68 11.61 6.03 -4.59
CA LYS A 68 12.95 5.65 -4.11
C LYS A 68 13.56 6.57 -3.05
N LYS A 69 13.08 7.81 -2.90
CA LYS A 69 13.54 8.79 -1.91
C LYS A 69 12.53 9.08 -0.79
N ALA A 70 11.37 8.43 -0.80
CA ALA A 70 10.39 8.59 0.28
C ALA A 70 10.90 7.97 1.59
N THR A 71 10.38 8.46 2.73
CA THR A 71 10.65 7.93 4.07
C THR A 71 9.63 6.85 4.41
N ILE A 72 10.07 5.73 4.97
CA ILE A 72 9.21 4.61 5.36
C ILE A 72 8.98 4.65 6.88
N ARG A 73 7.71 4.66 7.29
CA ARG A 73 7.28 4.58 8.69
C ARG A 73 6.51 3.28 8.90
N SER A 74 7.03 2.37 9.71
CA SER A 74 6.37 1.08 9.96
C SER A 74 5.48 1.10 11.19
N VAL A 75 4.25 0.64 10.99
CA VAL A 75 3.24 0.44 12.02
C VAL A 75 2.86 -1.04 12.02
N LYS A 76 3.42 -1.80 12.97
CA LYS A 76 3.14 -3.23 13.10
C LYS A 76 1.81 -3.45 13.79
N VAL A 77 0.83 -3.96 13.03
CA VAL A 77 -0.52 -4.27 13.51
C VAL A 77 -0.93 -5.73 13.27
N LEU A 78 -0.11 -6.49 12.54
CA LEU A 78 -0.27 -7.91 12.30
C LEU A 78 0.84 -8.73 12.98
N GLY A 79 0.50 -9.94 13.44
CA GLY A 79 1.40 -10.82 14.17
C GLY A 79 0.85 -11.33 15.50
N ARG A 80 -0.44 -11.70 15.57
CA ARG A 80 -1.06 -12.25 16.79
C ARG A 80 -0.28 -13.45 17.33
N THR A 81 0.13 -14.36 16.45
CA THR A 81 1.23 -15.28 16.74
C THR A 81 2.52 -14.61 16.27
N PRO A 82 3.66 -14.82 16.97
CA PRO A 82 4.94 -14.33 16.47
C PRO A 82 5.07 -14.67 14.98
N CYS A 83 5.29 -13.65 14.16
CA CYS A 83 5.46 -13.77 12.70
C CYS A 83 4.22 -14.16 11.87
N GLY A 84 3.02 -14.15 12.45
CA GLY A 84 1.77 -14.35 11.71
C GLY A 84 1.38 -13.15 10.83
N SER A 85 0.54 -13.39 9.82
CA SER A 85 -0.02 -12.37 8.91
C SER A 85 -1.42 -11.92 9.31
N SER A 86 -1.82 -12.15 10.56
CA SER A 86 -3.15 -11.80 11.08
C SER A 86 -3.09 -11.12 12.45
N GLY A 87 -4.15 -10.39 12.77
CA GLY A 87 -4.33 -9.67 14.03
C GLY A 87 -5.81 -9.34 14.27
N PRO A 88 -6.23 -9.00 15.49
CA PRO A 88 -7.57 -8.49 15.74
C PRO A 88 -7.73 -7.06 15.21
N TYR A 89 -8.95 -6.65 14.85
CA TYR A 89 -9.22 -5.29 14.35
C TYR A 89 -8.78 -4.20 15.35
N SER A 90 -8.87 -4.45 16.66
CA SER A 90 -8.41 -3.51 17.68
C SER A 90 -6.93 -3.12 17.54
N LYS A 91 -6.06 -4.07 17.14
CA LYS A 91 -4.63 -3.78 16.92
C LYS A 91 -4.40 -2.96 15.65
N ILE A 92 -5.22 -3.18 14.62
CA ILE A 92 -5.21 -2.38 13.39
C ILE A 92 -5.66 -0.95 13.70
N VAL A 93 -6.77 -0.79 14.42
CA VAL A 93 -7.30 0.52 14.83
C VAL A 93 -6.28 1.30 15.66
N ASN A 94 -5.66 0.68 16.68
CA ASN A 94 -4.61 1.35 17.47
C ASN A 94 -3.44 1.84 16.61
N GLY A 95 -3.05 1.07 15.60
CA GLY A 95 -1.99 1.48 14.67
C GLY A 95 -2.40 2.65 13.79
N LEU A 96 -3.65 2.69 13.32
CA LEU A 96 -4.18 3.83 12.57
C LEU A 96 -4.31 5.07 13.46
N ASP A 97 -4.77 4.95 14.69
CA ASP A 97 -4.84 6.08 15.62
C ASP A 97 -3.45 6.68 15.83
N HIS A 98 -2.42 5.85 15.98
CA HIS A 98 -1.03 6.31 16.04
C HIS A 98 -0.57 7.05 14.77
N VAL A 99 -1.00 6.62 13.57
CA VAL A 99 -0.72 7.35 12.33
C VAL A 99 -1.28 8.77 12.40
N ILE A 100 -2.53 8.94 12.88
CA ILE A 100 -3.16 10.27 13.00
C ILE A 100 -2.36 11.17 13.95
N GLU A 101 -1.89 10.61 15.07
CA GLU A 101 -1.16 11.36 16.08
C GLU A 101 0.26 11.77 15.63
N ALA A 102 0.93 10.92 14.84
CA ALA A 102 2.36 11.04 14.58
C ALA A 102 2.74 11.43 13.15
N ALA A 103 1.85 11.29 12.18
CA ALA A 103 2.15 11.56 10.77
C ALA A 103 2.47 13.03 10.51
N ARG A 104 3.50 13.27 9.70
CA ARG A 104 3.84 14.60 9.20
C ARG A 104 3.49 14.68 7.73
N HIS A 105 2.75 15.71 7.34
CA HIS A 105 2.39 15.92 5.95
C HIS A 105 3.60 16.39 5.11
N PRO A 106 3.69 15.98 3.83
CA PRO A 106 2.80 15.03 3.15
C PRO A 106 3.06 13.56 3.56
N ALA A 107 1.99 12.80 3.74
CA ALA A 107 2.05 11.38 4.10
C ALA A 107 1.02 10.58 3.30
N VAL A 108 1.26 9.28 3.13
CA VAL A 108 0.32 8.30 2.58
C VAL A 108 0.34 7.03 3.41
N VAL A 109 -0.82 6.43 3.67
CA VAL A 109 -0.92 5.11 4.30
C VAL A 109 -1.04 4.02 3.23
N SER A 110 -0.19 3.02 3.33
CA SER A 110 -0.33 1.74 2.62
C SER A 110 -0.84 0.69 3.60
N SER A 111 -2.10 0.27 3.44
CA SER A 111 -2.70 -0.80 4.24
C SER A 111 -3.02 -2.01 3.36
N SER A 112 -2.12 -2.99 3.39
CA SER A 112 -2.26 -4.24 2.64
C SER A 112 -3.16 -5.25 3.37
N ILE A 113 -4.26 -4.77 3.96
CA ILE A 113 -5.16 -5.54 4.82
C ILE A 113 -6.61 -5.37 4.37
N ALA A 114 -7.15 -6.42 3.72
CA ALA A 114 -8.55 -6.51 3.32
C ALA A 114 -9.20 -7.74 3.97
N ARG A 115 -10.27 -7.52 4.74
CA ARG A 115 -10.96 -8.58 5.52
C ARG A 115 -12.46 -8.33 5.51
N GLY A 116 -13.23 -9.16 6.22
CA GLY A 116 -14.68 -8.96 6.38
C GLY A 116 -15.03 -7.56 6.88
N LYS A 117 -16.24 -7.09 6.56
CA LYS A 117 -16.70 -5.75 6.95
C LYS A 117 -16.57 -5.51 8.45
N ASN A 118 -16.06 -4.35 8.82
CA ASN A 118 -15.91 -3.95 10.22
C ASN A 118 -16.01 -2.42 10.36
N THR A 119 -17.01 -1.95 11.09
CA THR A 119 -17.32 -0.52 11.24
C THR A 119 -16.24 0.25 11.99
N PHE A 120 -15.58 -0.35 12.98
CA PHE A 120 -14.50 0.29 13.72
C PHE A 120 -13.27 0.50 12.83
N TYR A 121 -12.90 -0.51 12.04
CA TYR A 121 -11.81 -0.38 11.07
C TYR A 121 -12.14 0.65 10.00
N ASP A 122 -13.37 0.63 9.47
CA ASP A 122 -13.81 1.61 8.48
C ASP A 122 -13.76 3.04 9.04
N GLN A 123 -14.19 3.24 10.28
CA GLN A 123 -14.17 4.56 10.92
C GLN A 123 -12.74 5.06 11.14
N ALA A 124 -11.84 4.20 11.63
CA ALA A 124 -10.43 4.57 11.80
C ALA A 124 -9.80 4.99 10.47
N VAL A 125 -10.07 4.27 9.38
CA VAL A 125 -9.59 4.64 8.04
C VAL A 125 -10.21 5.95 7.54
N LYS A 126 -11.50 6.19 7.78
CA LYS A 126 -12.14 7.48 7.46
C LYS A 126 -11.50 8.64 8.22
N ASN A 127 -11.11 8.45 9.47
CA ASN A 127 -10.44 9.46 10.28
C ASN A 127 -9.09 9.85 9.66
N ILE A 128 -8.30 8.87 9.17
CA ILE A 128 -7.04 9.12 8.44
C ILE A 128 -7.28 9.98 7.19
N VAL A 129 -8.26 9.60 6.38
CA VAL A 129 -8.59 10.36 5.16
C VAL A 129 -9.07 11.77 5.51
N SER A 130 -9.85 11.92 6.58
CA SER A 130 -10.33 13.23 7.05
C SER A 130 -9.21 14.11 7.61
N ALA A 131 -8.13 13.51 8.11
CA ALA A 131 -6.89 14.20 8.46
C ALA A 131 -6.04 14.60 7.24
N GLY A 132 -6.52 14.37 6.01
CA GLY A 132 -5.82 14.77 4.78
C GLY A 132 -4.75 13.76 4.32
N ILE A 133 -4.71 12.56 4.89
CA ILE A 133 -3.76 11.51 4.52
C ILE A 133 -4.44 10.53 3.57
N PRO A 134 -3.99 10.37 2.31
CA PRO A 134 -4.53 9.37 1.41
C PRO A 134 -4.25 7.96 1.94
N VAL A 135 -5.23 7.07 1.78
CA VAL A 135 -5.11 5.67 2.20
C VAL A 135 -5.25 4.77 0.98
N VAL A 136 -4.20 4.01 0.69
CA VAL A 136 -4.17 2.98 -0.36
C VAL A 136 -4.37 1.62 0.29
N VAL A 137 -5.29 0.84 -0.25
CA VAL A 137 -5.71 -0.44 0.35
C VAL A 137 -5.79 -1.54 -0.69
N ALA A 138 -5.45 -2.76 -0.27
CA ALA A 138 -5.61 -3.94 -1.11
C ALA A 138 -7.10 -4.24 -1.33
N ALA A 139 -7.48 -4.68 -2.55
CA ALA A 139 -8.85 -5.12 -2.82
C ALA A 139 -9.20 -6.46 -2.14
N GLY A 140 -8.21 -7.30 -1.85
CA GLY A 140 -8.36 -8.65 -1.30
C GLY A 140 -8.10 -9.75 -2.32
N ASN A 141 -7.86 -10.98 -1.82
CA ASN A 141 -7.36 -12.12 -2.62
C ASN A 141 -8.33 -13.32 -2.59
N LEU A 142 -9.64 -13.08 -2.74
CA LEU A 142 -10.68 -14.11 -2.62
C LEU A 142 -11.45 -14.36 -3.93
N ASN A 143 -11.04 -13.74 -5.04
CA ASN A 143 -11.79 -13.72 -6.31
C ASN A 143 -13.27 -13.32 -6.09
N ALA A 144 -13.50 -12.29 -5.27
CA ALA A 144 -14.82 -11.86 -4.84
C ALA A 144 -15.04 -10.35 -5.08
N ASP A 145 -16.27 -9.89 -4.90
CA ASP A 145 -16.60 -8.47 -4.91
C ASP A 145 -15.92 -7.73 -3.74
N ALA A 146 -15.03 -6.78 -4.06
CA ALA A 146 -14.30 -5.97 -3.10
C ALA A 146 -15.23 -5.14 -2.19
N CYS A 147 -16.46 -4.85 -2.64
CA CYS A 147 -17.47 -4.14 -1.87
C CYS A 147 -17.93 -4.91 -0.61
N ASN A 148 -17.55 -6.18 -0.46
CA ASN A 148 -17.82 -7.00 0.72
C ASN A 148 -16.68 -7.01 1.74
N THR A 149 -15.64 -6.20 1.55
CA THR A 149 -14.46 -6.19 2.42
C THR A 149 -14.12 -4.81 2.95
N SER A 150 -13.68 -4.75 4.21
CA SER A 150 -13.15 -3.54 4.84
C SER A 150 -11.61 -3.50 4.74
N PRO A 151 -11.04 -2.31 4.44
CA PRO A 151 -11.70 -1.03 4.18
C PRO A 151 -11.98 -0.81 2.67
N ALA A 152 -11.76 -1.82 1.82
CA ALA A 152 -11.78 -1.71 0.37
C ALA A 152 -13.11 -1.22 -0.23
N TRP A 153 -14.22 -1.37 0.48
CA TRP A 153 -15.53 -0.86 0.05
C TRP A 153 -15.72 0.65 0.23
N LEU A 154 -14.87 1.31 1.02
CA LEU A 154 -15.00 2.74 1.30
C LEU A 154 -14.70 3.57 0.05
N SER A 155 -15.59 4.49 -0.31
CA SER A 155 -15.38 5.34 -1.48
C SER A 155 -14.25 6.35 -1.29
N GLN A 156 -13.84 6.63 -0.05
CA GLN A 156 -12.79 7.59 0.29
C GLN A 156 -11.37 7.04 0.16
N VAL A 157 -11.17 5.71 0.16
CA VAL A 157 -9.84 5.09 0.04
C VAL A 157 -9.50 4.78 -1.41
N ILE A 158 -8.24 4.49 -1.72
CA ILE A 158 -7.81 4.02 -3.04
C ILE A 158 -7.71 2.49 -2.99
N THR A 159 -8.70 1.80 -3.56
CA THR A 159 -8.75 0.33 -3.55
C THR A 159 -8.08 -0.26 -4.79
N VAL A 160 -7.09 -1.13 -4.56
CA VAL A 160 -6.19 -1.60 -5.61
C VAL A 160 -6.34 -3.10 -5.88
N GLY A 161 -6.72 -3.44 -7.11
CA GLY A 161 -6.71 -4.80 -7.64
C GLY A 161 -5.33 -5.21 -8.18
N ALA A 162 -5.09 -6.52 -8.33
CA ALA A 162 -3.82 -7.06 -8.82
C ALA A 162 -3.91 -7.54 -10.27
N THR A 163 -2.90 -7.23 -11.07
CA THR A 163 -2.69 -7.80 -12.42
C THR A 163 -1.44 -8.67 -12.47
N ASN A 164 -1.32 -9.44 -13.55
CA ASN A 164 -0.11 -10.16 -13.89
C ASN A 164 0.64 -9.50 -15.08
N SER A 165 1.78 -10.06 -15.46
CA SER A 165 2.63 -9.52 -16.53
C SER A 165 2.07 -9.65 -17.95
N ARG A 166 0.86 -10.21 -18.12
CA ARG A 166 0.12 -10.31 -19.38
C ARG A 166 -1.07 -9.35 -19.42
N ASP A 167 -1.10 -8.36 -18.52
CA ASP A 167 -2.20 -7.41 -18.38
C ASP A 167 -3.57 -8.07 -18.11
N GLU A 168 -3.55 -9.24 -17.47
CA GLU A 168 -4.75 -9.90 -16.97
C GLU A 168 -4.91 -9.60 -15.48
N ARG A 169 -6.15 -9.46 -15.00
CA ARG A 169 -6.42 -9.53 -13.56
C ARG A 169 -5.84 -10.84 -13.01
N TRP A 170 -5.07 -10.76 -11.92
CA TRP A 170 -4.60 -11.95 -11.23
C TRP A 170 -5.81 -12.72 -10.68
N PHE A 171 -5.90 -14.02 -10.95
CA PHE A 171 -7.16 -14.77 -10.84
C PHE A 171 -7.81 -14.74 -9.44
N VAL A 172 -7.03 -14.57 -8.36
CA VAL A 172 -7.56 -14.44 -6.99
C VAL A 172 -7.84 -12.99 -6.57
N SER A 173 -7.45 -11.98 -7.35
CA SER A 173 -7.73 -10.58 -7.02
C SER A 173 -9.24 -10.37 -6.93
N ASN A 174 -9.68 -9.72 -5.86
CA ASN A 174 -11.03 -9.18 -5.80
C ASN A 174 -11.24 -8.16 -6.93
N TYR A 175 -12.51 -7.95 -7.28
CA TYR A 175 -12.97 -7.15 -8.42
C TYR A 175 -14.22 -6.35 -8.03
N GLY A 176 -14.80 -5.63 -8.98
CA GLY A 176 -16.07 -4.92 -8.82
C GLY A 176 -15.92 -3.42 -8.68
N LYS A 177 -17.06 -2.75 -8.52
CA LYS A 177 -17.16 -1.27 -8.54
C LYS A 177 -16.40 -0.56 -7.41
N CYS A 178 -16.06 -1.29 -6.34
CA CYS A 178 -15.27 -0.74 -5.23
C CYS A 178 -13.76 -0.78 -5.51
N VAL A 179 -13.31 -1.44 -6.58
CA VAL A 179 -11.94 -1.31 -7.07
C VAL A 179 -11.81 0.01 -7.83
N ASP A 180 -10.78 0.79 -7.55
CA ASP A 180 -10.54 2.07 -8.22
C ASP A 180 -9.58 1.92 -9.40
N ILE A 181 -8.56 1.08 -9.21
CA ILE A 181 -7.43 0.90 -10.13
C ILE A 181 -6.78 -0.47 -9.92
N PHE A 182 -6.09 -0.97 -10.93
CA PHE A 182 -5.24 -2.16 -10.84
C PHE A 182 -3.76 -1.78 -10.89
N ALA A 183 -2.90 -2.61 -10.30
CA ALA A 183 -1.45 -2.51 -10.42
C ALA A 183 -0.80 -3.91 -10.44
N PRO A 184 0.47 -4.03 -10.86
CA PRO A 184 1.18 -5.31 -10.85
C PRO A 184 1.13 -5.97 -9.48
N GLY A 185 0.62 -7.20 -9.43
CA GLY A 185 0.44 -7.91 -8.16
C GLY A 185 0.73 -9.41 -8.19
N ARG A 186 1.20 -9.96 -9.32
CA ARG A 186 1.64 -11.36 -9.43
C ARG A 186 3.15 -11.42 -9.66
N ALA A 187 3.81 -12.28 -8.89
CA ALA A 187 5.25 -12.55 -8.99
C ALA A 187 6.10 -11.28 -8.88
N ILE A 188 5.82 -10.47 -7.86
CA ILE A 188 6.51 -9.21 -7.58
C ILE A 188 7.74 -9.48 -6.72
N VAL A 189 8.90 -9.06 -7.21
CA VAL A 189 10.19 -9.15 -6.52
C VAL A 189 10.40 -7.91 -5.66
N SER A 190 10.79 -8.09 -4.39
CA SER A 190 11.10 -6.99 -3.47
C SER A 190 11.99 -7.46 -2.32
N ALA A 191 12.31 -6.55 -1.40
CA ALA A 191 13.04 -6.81 -0.17
C ALA A 191 12.37 -7.92 0.67
N GLY A 192 13.20 -8.79 1.24
CA GLY A 192 12.84 -9.82 2.20
C GLY A 192 13.32 -9.47 3.61
N TRP A 193 12.77 -10.15 4.62
CA TRP A 193 13.06 -9.86 6.02
C TRP A 193 14.19 -10.70 6.62
N LYS A 194 14.65 -11.76 5.94
CA LYS A 194 15.57 -12.75 6.55
C LYS A 194 16.95 -12.17 6.83
N THR A 195 17.47 -11.35 5.92
CA THR A 195 18.76 -10.65 6.05
C THR A 195 18.65 -9.25 5.47
N ASP A 196 19.67 -8.40 5.69
CA ASP A 196 19.69 -7.03 5.17
C ASP A 196 19.81 -6.94 3.64
N THR A 197 19.97 -8.06 2.95
CA THR A 197 20.06 -8.14 1.48
C THR A 197 19.12 -9.16 0.89
N SER A 198 18.27 -9.80 1.71
CA SER A 198 17.41 -10.86 1.22
C SER A 198 16.38 -10.33 0.24
N ILE A 199 16.14 -11.06 -0.84
CA ILE A 199 15.14 -10.73 -1.85
C ILE A 199 14.10 -11.84 -1.84
N THR A 200 12.82 -11.50 -2.04
CA THR A 200 11.76 -12.49 -2.15
C THR A 200 10.68 -12.07 -3.15
N THR A 201 9.93 -13.07 -3.61
CA THR A 201 8.88 -12.90 -4.61
C THR A 201 7.55 -13.23 -3.98
N MET A 202 6.60 -12.30 -4.03
CA MET A 202 5.24 -12.50 -3.51
C MET A 202 4.19 -12.16 -4.56
N SER A 203 2.96 -12.62 -4.35
CA SER A 203 1.79 -12.26 -5.15
C SER A 203 0.65 -11.87 -4.23
N GLY A 204 -0.08 -10.82 -4.57
CA GLY A 204 -1.11 -10.26 -3.71
C GLY A 204 -1.62 -8.92 -4.24
N THR A 205 -2.89 -8.63 -4.00
CA THR A 205 -3.40 -7.24 -4.02
C THR A 205 -2.64 -6.35 -3.03
N SER A 206 -2.03 -6.92 -1.98
CA SER A 206 -1.04 -6.26 -1.13
C SER A 206 0.15 -5.67 -1.89
N THR A 207 0.72 -6.42 -2.82
CA THR A 207 1.86 -5.96 -3.62
C THR A 207 1.44 -4.90 -4.64
N ALA A 208 0.22 -5.01 -5.19
CA ALA A 208 -0.37 -3.99 -6.05
C ALA A 208 -0.65 -2.69 -5.29
N CYS A 209 -1.21 -2.80 -4.06
CA CYS A 209 -1.41 -1.69 -3.13
C CYS A 209 -0.10 -0.93 -2.88
N ALA A 210 1.00 -1.63 -2.61
CA ALA A 210 2.31 -1.02 -2.38
C ALA A 210 2.84 -0.22 -3.59
N HIS A 211 2.62 -0.70 -4.82
CA HIS A 211 2.98 0.08 -6.02
C HIS A 211 2.22 1.41 -6.04
N VAL A 212 0.91 1.37 -5.83
CA VAL A 212 0.06 2.57 -5.86
C VAL A 212 0.39 3.52 -4.71
N ALA A 213 0.72 3.02 -3.51
CA ALA A 213 1.21 3.85 -2.42
C ALA A 213 2.49 4.62 -2.79
N GLY A 214 3.41 3.97 -3.51
CA GLY A 214 4.58 4.64 -4.08
C GLY A 214 4.20 5.72 -5.12
N ILE A 215 3.26 5.44 -6.03
CA ILE A 215 2.75 6.43 -6.99
C ILE A 215 2.14 7.64 -6.27
N VAL A 216 1.34 7.41 -5.23
CA VAL A 216 0.77 8.49 -4.41
C VAL A 216 1.87 9.33 -3.78
N ALA A 217 2.94 8.72 -3.28
CA ALA A 217 4.07 9.46 -2.73
C ALA A 217 4.77 10.32 -3.78
N LEU A 218 4.89 9.86 -5.03
CA LEU A 218 5.42 10.69 -6.12
C LEU A 218 4.52 11.92 -6.39
N TYR A 219 3.20 11.73 -6.44
CA TYR A 219 2.26 12.85 -6.62
C TYR A 219 2.32 13.86 -5.47
N LEU A 220 2.43 13.39 -4.23
CA LEU A 220 2.60 14.24 -3.06
C LEU A 220 3.94 14.98 -3.04
N ALA A 221 5.01 14.40 -3.59
CA ALA A 221 6.29 15.08 -3.70
C ALA A 221 6.26 16.21 -4.75
N GLN A 222 5.51 16.01 -5.84
CA GLN A 222 5.30 17.03 -6.87
C GLN A 222 4.38 18.15 -6.38
N ASN A 223 3.29 17.82 -5.68
CA ASN A 223 2.38 18.80 -5.10
C ASN A 223 1.96 18.37 -3.68
N ARG A 224 2.54 19.05 -2.70
CA ARG A 224 2.43 18.72 -1.27
C ARG A 224 1.09 19.09 -0.64
N THR A 225 0.21 19.79 -1.37
CA THR A 225 -1.10 20.22 -0.87
C THR A 225 -2.26 19.42 -1.44
N LEU A 226 -1.99 18.39 -2.26
CA LEU A 226 -3.05 17.56 -2.83
C LEU A 226 -3.81 16.83 -1.72
N SER A 227 -5.13 16.99 -1.72
CA SER A 227 -6.03 16.25 -0.85
C SER A 227 -6.15 14.77 -1.27
N PRO A 228 -6.61 13.88 -0.37
CA PRO A 228 -6.90 12.49 -0.72
C PRO A 228 -7.83 12.31 -1.92
N ALA A 229 -8.84 13.17 -2.05
CA ALA A 229 -9.80 13.13 -3.16
C ALA A 229 -9.14 13.51 -4.49
N GLU A 230 -8.30 14.56 -4.49
CA GLU A 230 -7.55 14.99 -5.68
C GLU A 230 -6.55 13.92 -6.13
N ILE A 231 -5.85 13.27 -5.18
CA ILE A 231 -4.93 12.16 -5.49
C ILE A 231 -5.67 10.99 -6.10
N LYS A 232 -6.81 10.60 -5.51
CA LYS A 232 -7.64 9.52 -6.05
C LYS A 232 -8.15 9.85 -7.45
N SER A 233 -8.53 11.11 -7.70
CA SER A 233 -8.92 11.58 -9.05
C SER A 233 -7.74 11.49 -10.02
N LYS A 234 -6.57 12.04 -9.64
CA LYS A 234 -5.35 12.06 -10.46
C LYS A 234 -4.90 10.65 -10.87
N LEU A 235 -4.92 9.69 -9.94
CA LEU A 235 -4.65 8.28 -10.23
C LEU A 235 -5.60 7.69 -11.28
N LYS A 236 -6.90 8.00 -11.19
CA LYS A 236 -7.90 7.48 -12.13
C LYS A 236 -7.77 8.10 -13.51
N THR A 237 -7.42 9.39 -13.59
CA THR A 237 -7.29 10.10 -14.86
C THR A 237 -5.95 9.85 -15.55
N SER A 238 -4.89 9.54 -14.80
CA SER A 238 -3.58 9.20 -15.36
C SER A 238 -3.44 7.73 -15.76
N ALA A 239 -4.37 6.87 -15.34
CA ALA A 239 -4.28 5.44 -15.56
C ALA A 239 -4.28 5.08 -17.06
N THR A 240 -3.52 4.05 -17.43
CA THR A 240 -3.68 3.40 -18.73
C THR A 240 -5.04 2.69 -18.76
N THR A 241 -5.92 3.09 -19.66
CA THR A 241 -7.27 2.55 -19.76
C THR A 241 -7.41 1.50 -20.86
N HIS A 242 -8.35 0.56 -20.68
CA HIS A 242 -8.75 -0.42 -21.70
C HIS A 242 -7.68 -1.43 -22.14
N LEU A 243 -6.54 -1.48 -21.45
CA LEU A 243 -5.47 -2.45 -21.70
C LEU A 243 -5.77 -3.82 -21.07
N LEU A 244 -6.42 -3.83 -19.91
CA LEU A 244 -6.52 -5.04 -19.09
C LEU A 244 -7.59 -6.00 -19.60
N SER A 245 -7.33 -7.31 -19.46
CA SER A 245 -8.30 -8.37 -19.72
C SER A 245 -8.79 -9.01 -18.41
N ASN A 246 -10.00 -9.58 -18.44
CA ASN A 246 -10.61 -10.30 -17.32
C ASN A 246 -10.70 -9.50 -16.00
N VAL A 247 -10.89 -8.17 -16.08
CA VAL A 247 -10.95 -7.26 -14.92
C VAL A 247 -12.07 -7.58 -13.92
N GLY A 248 -13.05 -8.42 -14.30
CA GLY A 248 -14.21 -8.77 -13.48
C GLY A 248 -15.36 -7.78 -13.67
N GLN A 249 -16.59 -8.26 -13.47
CA GLN A 249 -17.80 -7.48 -13.72
C GLN A 249 -17.82 -6.22 -12.83
N GLY A 250 -18.09 -5.06 -13.44
CA GLY A 250 -18.19 -3.77 -12.75
C GLY A 250 -16.85 -3.15 -12.34
N SER A 251 -15.72 -3.82 -12.57
CA SER A 251 -14.40 -3.24 -12.32
C SER A 251 -14.05 -2.16 -13.35
N PRO A 252 -13.30 -1.11 -12.96
CA PRO A 252 -12.71 -0.21 -13.92
C PRO A 252 -11.56 -0.90 -14.67
N ASN A 253 -11.47 -0.66 -15.98
CA ASN A 253 -10.32 -1.08 -16.77
C ASN A 253 -9.24 0.02 -16.74
N ARG A 254 -8.54 0.11 -15.62
CA ARG A 254 -7.52 1.13 -15.33
C ARG A 254 -6.28 0.48 -14.71
N LEU A 255 -5.14 0.58 -15.38
CA LEU A 255 -3.84 0.18 -14.87
C LEU A 255 -3.07 1.41 -14.37
N ALA A 256 -2.53 1.32 -13.15
CA ALA A 256 -1.78 2.40 -12.54
C ALA A 256 -0.56 2.80 -13.39
N TYR A 257 -0.44 4.10 -13.63
CA TYR A 257 0.57 4.71 -14.49
C TYR A 257 1.02 6.04 -13.88
N ILE A 258 2.32 6.31 -14.01
CA ILE A 258 2.94 7.61 -13.75
C ILE A 258 3.36 8.13 -15.11
N ASP A 259 2.82 9.29 -15.48
CA ASP A 259 3.23 10.01 -16.68
C ASP A 259 4.71 10.41 -16.52
N PRO A 260 5.61 10.10 -17.48
CA PRO A 260 6.99 10.57 -17.47
C PRO A 260 7.03 12.09 -17.33
#